data_AF-A0A7Y7TK72-F1
#
_entry.id   AF-A0A7Y7TK72-F1
#
_cell.length_a   1.000
_cell.length_b   1.000
_cell.length_c   1.000
_cell.angle_alpha   90.00
_cell.angle_beta   90.00
_cell.angle_gamma   90.00
#
_symmetry.space_group_name_H-M   'P 1'
#
loop_
_entity.id
_entity.type
_entity.pdbx_description
1 polymer ?
#
loop_
_entity_poly.entity_id
_entity_poly.type
_entity_poly.pdbx_seq_one_letter_code
_entity_poly.pdbx_strand_id
1 'polypeptide(L)'
;MKSWLEEIEEQEQKQEALSERARKRIQVKKEKAAANYKQNGNKFDTFISKLNIFVKKVNSLPEEERAEFIEIDARLKETEFDNKLTVFSSSKRVSIRKMRYFFFGKEVFRFKHIRVIYFSISKEMGKIDIEYKEKYLPKGHREKYTSKESHFLYELDFDILTEELAYRIINWLAFKEGEAEFTLKQS
;
A
#
# COMPACT_ATOMS: atom_id res chain seq x y z
N MET A 1 27.01 -2.19 46.94
CA MET A 1 25.79 -1.53 46.43
C MET A 1 26.25 -0.56 45.38
N LYS A 2 25.75 -0.67 44.13
CA LYS A 2 26.07 0.31 43.08
C LYS A 2 25.44 1.65 43.45
N SER A 3 26.10 2.75 43.08
CA SER A 3 25.52 4.09 43.23
C SER A 3 24.37 4.23 42.24
N TRP A 4 23.29 4.91 42.65
CA TRP A 4 22.14 5.17 41.76
C TRP A 4 22.55 5.93 40.48
N LEU A 5 23.64 6.72 40.54
CA LEU A 5 24.23 7.40 39.38
C LEU A 5 24.85 6.41 38.38
N GLU A 6 25.57 5.40 38.86
CA GLU A 6 26.18 4.36 38.02
C GLU A 6 25.10 3.50 37.34
N GLU A 7 23.96 3.28 38.01
CA GLU A 7 22.82 2.57 37.42
C GLU A 7 22.15 3.37 36.29
N ILE A 8 22.08 4.70 36.40
CA ILE A 8 21.56 5.58 35.35
C ILE A 8 22.53 5.61 34.16
N GLU A 9 23.82 5.80 34.39
CA GLU A 9 24.83 5.81 33.33
C GLU A 9 24.87 4.48 32.56
N GLU A 10 24.77 3.34 33.25
CA GLU A 10 24.67 2.03 32.59
C GLU A 10 23.39 1.87 31.77
N GLN A 11 22.26 2.47 32.19
CA GLN A 11 21.02 2.45 31.42
C GLN A 11 21.11 3.32 30.17
N GLU A 12 21.69 4.52 30.28
CA GLU A 12 21.91 5.42 29.14
C GLU A 12 22.85 4.79 28.11
N GLN A 13 23.98 4.23 28.54
CA GLN A 13 24.90 3.53 27.64
C GLN A 13 24.25 2.33 26.94
N LYS A 14 23.39 1.58 27.65
CA LYS A 14 22.61 0.49 27.04
C LYS A 14 21.62 1.01 26.02
N GLN A 15 20.93 2.11 26.29
CA GLN A 15 20.00 2.73 25.35
C GLN A 15 20.71 3.29 24.11
N GLU A 16 21.85 3.95 24.27
CA GLU A 16 22.67 4.44 23.17
C GLU A 16 23.18 3.29 22.31
N ALA A 17 23.70 2.22 22.91
CA ALA A 17 24.16 1.05 22.19
C ALA A 17 23.01 0.36 21.42
N LEU A 18 21.80 0.32 21.96
CA LEU A 18 20.62 -0.19 21.27
C LEU A 18 20.21 0.71 20.09
N SER A 19 20.25 2.03 20.28
CA SER A 19 19.98 3.03 19.23
C SER A 19 21.00 2.94 18.09
N GLU A 20 22.29 2.81 18.41
CA GLU A 20 23.35 2.67 17.43
C GLU A 20 23.20 1.37 16.62
N ARG A 21 22.88 0.26 17.30
CA ARG A 21 22.57 -1.02 16.64
C ARG A 21 21.38 -0.90 15.69
N ALA A 22 20.32 -0.18 16.08
CA ALA A 22 19.16 0.05 15.23
C ALA A 22 19.54 0.89 13.99
N ARG A 23 20.29 1.98 14.17
CA ARG A 23 20.80 2.82 13.07
C ARG A 23 21.65 2.01 12.09
N LYS A 24 22.58 1.19 12.59
CA LYS A 24 23.39 0.29 11.76
C LYS A 24 22.53 -0.68 10.95
N ARG A 25 21.50 -1.28 11.54
CA ARG A 25 20.57 -2.18 10.81
C ARG A 25 19.79 -1.45 9.71
N ILE A 26 19.34 -0.23 9.97
CA ILE A 26 18.62 0.58 8.98
C ILE A 26 19.55 0.94 7.82
N GLN A 27 20.78 1.35 8.13
CA GLN A 27 21.78 1.70 7.13
C GLN A 27 22.11 0.51 6.20
N VAL A 28 22.30 -0.69 6.76
CA VAL A 28 22.52 -1.90 5.96
C VAL A 28 21.33 -2.20 5.04
N LYS A 29 20.10 -1.97 5.50
CA LYS A 29 18.89 -2.15 4.66
C LYS A 29 18.83 -1.13 3.52
N LYS A 30 19.15 0.14 3.80
CA LYS A 30 19.24 1.20 2.78
C LYS A 30 20.23 0.83 1.69
N GLU A 31 21.44 0.42 2.09
CA GLU A 31 22.50 0.06 1.15
C GLU A 31 22.11 -1.11 0.26
N LYS A 32 21.44 -2.13 0.82
CA LYS A 32 20.93 -3.26 0.05
C LYS A 32 19.84 -2.86 -0.94
N ALA A 33 18.86 -2.06 -0.51
CA ALA A 33 17.81 -1.56 -1.38
C ALA A 33 18.38 -0.65 -2.49
N ALA A 34 19.34 0.20 -2.16
CA ALA A 34 20.03 1.05 -3.12
C ALA A 34 20.85 0.24 -4.14
N ALA A 35 21.53 -0.82 -3.70
CA ALA A 35 22.23 -1.74 -4.60
C ALA A 35 21.27 -2.45 -5.55
N ASN A 36 20.12 -2.92 -5.04
CA ASN A 36 19.08 -3.53 -5.85
C ASN A 36 18.48 -2.53 -6.87
N TYR A 37 18.21 -1.30 -6.44
CA TYR A 37 17.76 -0.23 -7.34
C TYR A 37 18.79 0.09 -8.41
N LYS A 38 20.09 0.11 -8.08
CA LYS A 38 21.14 0.37 -9.08
C LYS A 38 21.14 -0.67 -10.20
N GLN A 39 20.81 -1.93 -9.89
CA GLN A 39 20.78 -3.01 -10.87
C GLN A 39 19.45 -3.09 -11.62
N ASN A 40 18.32 -2.90 -10.92
CA ASN A 40 16.98 -3.18 -11.45
C ASN A 40 16.09 -1.94 -11.59
N GLY A 41 16.59 -0.75 -11.23
CA GLY A 41 15.83 0.49 -11.15
C GLY A 41 15.19 0.90 -12.47
N ASN A 42 15.88 0.66 -13.60
CA ASN A 42 15.30 0.93 -14.92
C ASN A 42 14.01 0.15 -15.17
N LYS A 43 13.93 -1.13 -14.76
CA LYS A 43 12.70 -1.94 -14.87
C LYS A 43 11.60 -1.36 -13.97
N PHE A 44 11.94 -1.03 -12.73
CA PHE A 44 11.04 -0.40 -11.77
C PHE A 44 10.45 0.91 -12.31
N ASP A 45 11.31 1.84 -12.69
CA ASP A 45 10.94 3.19 -13.12
C ASP A 45 10.12 3.16 -14.41
N THR A 46 10.45 2.24 -15.32
CA THR A 46 9.67 2.02 -16.55
C THR A 46 8.25 1.55 -16.21
N PHE A 47 8.13 0.57 -15.31
CA PHE A 47 6.83 0.06 -14.88
C PHE A 47 5.99 1.12 -14.15
N ILE A 48 6.59 1.86 -13.21
CA ILE A 48 5.92 2.96 -12.50
C ILE A 48 5.51 4.08 -13.45
N SER A 49 6.34 4.40 -14.44
CA SER A 49 6.01 5.39 -15.48
C SER A 49 4.81 4.95 -16.31
N LYS A 50 4.74 3.67 -16.70
CA LYS A 50 3.56 3.10 -17.39
C LYS A 50 2.30 3.20 -16.54
N LEU A 51 2.37 2.83 -15.25
CA LEU A 51 1.24 2.98 -14.33
C LEU A 51 0.77 4.44 -14.24
N ASN A 52 1.70 5.40 -14.12
CA ASN A 52 1.35 6.82 -14.11
C ASN A 52 0.67 7.28 -15.40
N ILE A 53 1.08 6.77 -16.56
CA ILE A 53 0.41 7.04 -17.83
C ILE A 53 -1.02 6.48 -17.81
N PHE A 54 -1.21 5.26 -17.33
CA PHE A 54 -2.54 4.66 -17.22
C PHE A 54 -3.44 5.41 -16.24
N VAL A 55 -2.92 5.80 -15.08
CA VAL A 55 -3.64 6.64 -14.10
C VAL A 55 -4.12 7.94 -14.77
N LYS A 56 -3.24 8.63 -15.51
CA LYS A 56 -3.62 9.85 -16.25
C LYS A 56 -4.74 9.59 -17.26
N LYS A 57 -4.64 8.51 -18.04
CA LYS A 57 -5.68 8.12 -19.02
C LYS A 57 -7.01 7.84 -18.34
N VAL A 58 -7.00 7.06 -17.27
CA VAL A 58 -8.20 6.66 -16.52
C VAL A 58 -8.85 7.87 -15.84
N ASN A 59 -8.07 8.78 -15.25
CA ASN A 59 -8.60 10.00 -14.64
C ASN A 59 -9.12 11.00 -15.68
N SER A 60 -8.67 10.92 -16.94
CA SER A 60 -9.17 11.78 -18.04
C SER A 60 -10.52 11.32 -18.61
N LEU A 61 -11.02 10.14 -18.22
CA LEU A 61 -12.31 9.63 -18.67
C LEU A 61 -13.47 10.50 -18.14
N PRO A 62 -14.59 10.60 -18.89
CA PRO A 62 -15.80 11.26 -18.43
C PRO A 62 -16.29 10.71 -17.09
N GLU A 63 -16.94 11.54 -16.28
CA GLU A 63 -17.44 11.15 -14.95
C GLU A 63 -18.40 9.95 -14.99
N GLU A 64 -19.17 9.83 -16.07
CA GLU A 64 -20.10 8.71 -16.30
C GLU A 64 -19.37 7.35 -16.35
N GLU A 65 -18.21 7.30 -17.01
CA GLU A 65 -17.37 6.10 -17.09
C GLU A 65 -16.57 5.85 -15.79
N ARG A 66 -16.39 6.89 -14.97
CA ARG A 66 -15.73 6.83 -13.66
C ARG A 66 -16.71 6.54 -12.51
N ALA A 67 -17.94 6.11 -12.77
CA ALA A 67 -18.92 5.84 -11.72
C ALA A 67 -18.42 4.86 -10.62
N GLU A 68 -17.42 4.03 -10.94
CA GLU A 68 -16.82 3.09 -10.00
C GLU A 68 -15.73 3.65 -9.08
N PHE A 69 -15.09 4.76 -9.43
CA PHE A 69 -13.98 5.35 -8.69
C PHE A 69 -13.89 6.86 -8.97
N ILE A 70 -13.60 7.67 -7.95
CA ILE A 70 -13.55 9.13 -8.17
C ILE A 70 -12.30 9.49 -8.97
N GLU A 71 -11.15 9.16 -8.41
CA GLU A 71 -9.84 9.45 -8.97
C GLU A 71 -8.86 8.43 -8.42
N ILE A 72 -7.88 8.06 -9.24
CA ILE A 72 -6.73 7.30 -8.80
C ILE A 72 -5.59 8.29 -8.52
N ASP A 73 -5.14 8.34 -7.28
CA ASP A 73 -3.98 9.12 -6.84
C ASP A 73 -2.71 8.30 -7.02
N ALA A 74 -1.63 8.95 -7.43
CA ALA A 74 -0.31 8.36 -7.61
C ALA A 74 0.74 9.30 -7.01
N ARG A 75 1.50 8.81 -6.02
CA ARG A 75 2.49 9.61 -5.30
C ARG A 75 3.72 8.82 -4.94
N LEU A 76 4.87 9.47 -5.06
CA LEU A 76 6.12 8.99 -4.48
C LEU A 76 6.15 9.35 -2.99
N LYS A 77 6.46 8.38 -2.14
CA LYS A 77 6.56 8.57 -0.69
C LYS A 77 7.99 8.33 -0.26
N GLU A 78 8.58 9.33 0.38
CA GLU A 78 9.87 9.16 1.03
C GLU A 78 9.71 8.27 2.27
N THR A 79 10.60 7.29 2.40
CA THR A 79 10.63 6.38 3.54
C THR A 79 11.96 6.48 4.26
N GLU A 80 11.96 6.06 5.52
CA GLU A 80 13.20 5.95 6.28
C GLU A 80 14.22 5.03 5.60
N PHE A 81 13.79 4.09 4.74
CA PHE A 81 14.67 3.13 4.07
C PHE A 81 15.09 3.54 2.64
N ASP A 82 14.63 4.69 2.13
CA ASP A 82 14.86 5.18 0.74
C ASP A 82 14.65 4.10 -0.34
N ASN A 83 13.58 3.32 -0.18
CA ASN A 83 13.26 2.18 -1.05
C ASN A 83 12.37 2.56 -2.26
N LYS A 84 12.37 3.84 -2.65
CA LYS A 84 11.56 4.41 -3.76
C LYS A 84 10.08 4.01 -3.70
N LEU A 85 9.50 4.08 -2.51
CA LEU A 85 8.11 3.69 -2.26
C LEU A 85 7.15 4.54 -3.12
N THR A 86 6.46 3.90 -4.06
CA THR A 86 5.42 4.52 -4.87
C THR A 86 4.06 4.00 -4.45
N VAL A 87 3.12 4.92 -4.24
CA VAL A 87 1.78 4.62 -3.73
C VAL A 87 0.74 4.97 -4.78
N PHE A 88 -0.11 4.02 -5.11
CA PHE A 88 -1.32 4.25 -5.90
C PHE A 88 -2.53 3.98 -5.05
N SER A 89 -3.53 4.85 -5.11
CA SER A 89 -4.74 4.67 -4.32
C SER A 89 -5.99 5.14 -5.03
N SER A 90 -7.11 4.48 -4.76
CA SER A 90 -8.41 4.89 -5.23
C SER A 90 -9.42 4.85 -4.08
N SER A 91 -10.48 5.63 -4.20
CA SER A 91 -11.58 5.53 -3.24
C SER A 91 -12.94 5.77 -3.85
N LYS A 92 -13.94 5.05 -3.31
CA LYS A 92 -15.33 5.12 -3.71
C LYS A 92 -16.22 5.33 -2.49
N ARG A 93 -17.26 6.14 -2.64
CA ARG A 93 -18.34 6.22 -1.64
C ARG A 93 -19.40 5.18 -2.00
N VAL A 94 -19.67 4.26 -1.09
CA VAL A 94 -20.66 3.19 -1.28
C VAL A 94 -21.79 3.40 -0.27
N SER A 95 -23.03 3.28 -0.71
CA SER A 95 -24.19 3.28 0.18
C SER A 95 -24.98 1.99 0.06
N ILE A 96 -25.07 1.22 1.15
CA ILE A 96 -25.84 -0.01 1.21
C ILE A 96 -27.14 0.29 1.94
N ARG A 97 -28.28 0.07 1.27
CA ARG A 97 -29.60 0.19 1.89
C ARG A 97 -29.99 -1.18 2.43
N LYS A 98 -30.13 -1.32 3.76
CA LYS A 98 -30.70 -2.55 4.34
C LYS A 98 -32.15 -2.30 4.71
N MET A 99 -33.03 -3.16 4.20
CA MET A 99 -34.44 -3.14 4.60
C MET A 99 -34.57 -3.82 5.96
N ARG A 100 -35.16 -3.14 6.94
CA ARG A 100 -35.46 -3.73 8.25
C ARG A 100 -36.82 -4.41 8.15
N TYR A 101 -36.85 -5.74 8.22
CA TYR A 101 -38.02 -6.59 7.90
C TYR A 101 -39.24 -6.46 8.83
N PHE A 102 -39.35 -5.47 9.71
CA PHE A 102 -40.49 -5.44 10.64
C PHE A 102 -41.03 -4.08 11.10
N PHE A 103 -40.27 -2.98 11.01
CA PHE A 103 -40.80 -1.64 11.36
C PHE A 103 -40.08 -0.54 10.56
N PHE A 104 -40.86 0.17 9.74
CA PHE A 104 -40.61 1.37 8.93
C PHE A 104 -39.32 2.18 9.17
N GLY A 105 -38.19 1.69 8.65
CA GLY A 105 -36.97 2.48 8.55
C GLY A 105 -36.02 1.92 7.49
N LYS A 106 -35.74 2.71 6.44
CA LYS A 106 -34.64 2.42 5.50
C LYS A 106 -33.35 2.88 6.16
N GLU A 107 -32.56 1.94 6.69
CA GLU A 107 -31.22 2.28 7.15
C GLU A 107 -30.26 2.33 5.95
N VAL A 108 -29.71 3.52 5.71
CA VAL A 108 -28.67 3.74 4.71
C VAL A 108 -27.31 3.68 5.39
N PHE A 109 -26.55 2.64 5.11
CA PHE A 109 -25.17 2.51 5.55
C PHE A 109 -24.25 3.14 4.51
N ARG A 110 -23.45 4.12 4.93
CA ARG A 110 -22.49 4.79 4.05
C ARG A 110 -21.09 4.36 4.41
N PHE A 111 -20.33 3.93 3.41
CA PHE A 111 -18.94 3.51 3.53
C PHE A 111 -18.07 4.32 2.57
N LYS A 112 -16.82 4.55 2.96
CA LYS A 112 -15.74 4.89 2.04
C LYS A 112 -14.91 3.62 1.83
N HIS A 113 -14.96 3.09 0.63
CA HIS A 113 -14.11 2.00 0.20
C HIS A 113 -12.79 2.60 -0.30
N ILE A 114 -11.67 2.15 0.24
CA ILE A 114 -10.32 2.62 -0.11
C ILE A 114 -9.50 1.42 -0.56
N ARG A 115 -8.84 1.57 -1.70
CA ARG A 115 -7.83 0.65 -2.21
C ARG A 115 -6.50 1.36 -2.26
N VAL A 116 -5.46 0.71 -1.80
CA VAL A 116 -4.09 1.22 -1.85
C VAL A 116 -3.17 0.10 -2.26
N ILE A 117 -2.29 0.37 -3.22
CA ILE A 117 -1.18 -0.51 -3.57
C ILE A 117 0.13 0.28 -3.41
N TYR A 118 1.11 -0.38 -2.82
CA TYR A 118 2.43 0.15 -2.58
C TYR A 118 3.44 -0.69 -3.36
N PHE A 119 4.34 -0.01 -4.05
CA PHE A 119 5.49 -0.60 -4.71
C PHE A 119 6.73 -0.09 -4.04
N SER A 120 7.60 -0.97 -3.57
CA SER A 120 8.93 -0.60 -3.13
C SER A 120 9.98 -1.62 -3.53
N ILE A 121 11.21 -1.17 -3.54
CA ILE A 121 12.36 -2.01 -3.84
C ILE A 121 12.70 -2.83 -2.60
N SER A 122 12.73 -4.15 -2.74
CA SER A 122 13.09 -5.02 -1.62
C SER A 122 14.59 -4.86 -1.29
N LYS A 123 14.91 -5.14 -0.03
CA LYS A 123 16.29 -5.35 0.43
C LYS A 123 16.94 -6.59 -0.22
N GLU A 124 16.14 -7.50 -0.77
CA GLU A 124 16.59 -8.71 -1.44
C GLU A 124 16.86 -8.41 -2.92
N MET A 125 18.03 -8.83 -3.40
CA MET A 125 18.47 -8.53 -4.75
C MET A 125 17.56 -9.17 -5.79
N GLY A 126 17.16 -8.41 -6.82
CA GLY A 126 16.29 -8.92 -7.88
C GLY A 126 14.81 -9.01 -7.50
N LYS A 127 14.43 -8.52 -6.30
CA LYS A 127 13.05 -8.55 -5.83
C LYS A 127 12.45 -7.17 -5.58
N ILE A 128 11.12 -7.14 -5.60
CA ILE A 128 10.26 -6.01 -5.27
C ILE A 128 9.25 -6.40 -4.21
N ASP A 129 8.90 -5.43 -3.38
CA ASP A 129 7.81 -5.53 -2.42
C ASP A 129 6.56 -4.90 -3.04
N ILE A 130 5.49 -5.68 -3.14
CA ILE A 130 4.15 -5.23 -3.52
C ILE A 130 3.21 -5.46 -2.34
N GLU A 131 2.69 -4.38 -1.78
CA GLU A 131 1.72 -4.41 -0.69
C GLU A 131 0.39 -3.88 -1.20
N TYR A 132 -0.72 -4.59 -0.99
CA TYR A 132 -2.05 -4.02 -1.25
C TYR A 132 -2.94 -4.09 -0.02
N LYS A 133 -3.73 -3.03 0.13
CA LYS A 133 -4.66 -2.82 1.24
C LYS A 133 -6.03 -2.43 0.70
N GLU A 134 -7.05 -3.12 1.17
CA GLU A 134 -8.44 -2.79 0.93
C GLU A 134 -9.13 -2.51 2.26
N LYS A 135 -9.77 -1.33 2.38
CA LYS A 135 -10.40 -0.90 3.61
C LYS A 135 -11.81 -0.35 3.37
N TYR A 136 -12.75 -0.82 4.18
CA TYR A 136 -14.10 -0.28 4.24
C TYR A 136 -14.27 0.58 5.50
N LEU A 137 -14.29 1.91 5.33
CA LEU A 137 -14.48 2.86 6.42
C LEU A 137 -15.97 3.24 6.56
N PRO A 138 -16.67 2.89 7.66
CA PRO A 138 -18.02 3.37 7.89
C PRO A 138 -18.02 4.89 8.11
N LYS A 139 -19.05 5.59 7.62
CA LYS A 139 -19.30 7.02 7.92
C LYS A 139 -20.46 7.18 8.91
N GLY A 140 -20.23 7.94 9.98
CA GLY A 140 -21.21 8.28 11.03
C GLY A 140 -20.98 7.53 12.36
N HIS A 141 -21.85 7.75 13.36
CA HIS A 141 -21.78 7.15 14.72
C HIS A 141 -22.04 5.63 14.77
N ARG A 142 -21.81 4.92 13.67
CA ARG A 142 -22.05 3.47 13.54
C ARG A 142 -20.73 2.70 13.45
N GLU A 143 -19.75 3.09 14.27
CA GLU A 143 -18.44 2.44 14.43
C GLU A 143 -18.54 0.96 14.85
N LYS A 144 -19.72 0.51 15.30
CA LYS A 144 -20.01 -0.90 15.63
C LYS A 144 -19.91 -1.85 14.43
N TYR A 145 -19.81 -1.35 13.19
CA TYR A 145 -19.49 -2.19 12.04
C TYR A 145 -17.97 -2.27 11.90
N THR A 146 -17.39 -3.40 12.29
CA THR A 146 -15.97 -3.71 12.11
C THR A 146 -15.58 -3.42 10.67
N SER A 147 -14.65 -2.47 10.49
CA SER A 147 -14.07 -2.20 9.17
C SER A 147 -13.44 -3.49 8.67
N LYS A 148 -13.92 -4.04 7.55
CA LYS A 148 -13.22 -5.10 6.85
C LYS A 148 -11.95 -4.50 6.27
N GLU A 149 -10.82 -5.08 6.64
CA GLU A 149 -9.50 -4.74 6.13
C GLU A 149 -8.87 -6.00 5.57
N SER A 150 -8.46 -5.92 4.31
CA SER A 150 -7.67 -6.95 3.65
C SER A 150 -6.30 -6.38 3.39
N HIS A 151 -5.26 -7.11 3.80
CA HIS A 151 -3.89 -6.66 3.72
C HIS A 151 -3.01 -7.83 3.30
N PHE A 152 -2.28 -7.63 2.20
CA PHE A 152 -1.36 -8.62 1.68
C PHE A 152 -0.06 -7.95 1.27
N LEU A 153 1.05 -8.63 1.54
CA LEU A 153 2.40 -8.22 1.21
C LEU A 153 3.08 -9.37 0.47
N TYR A 154 3.58 -9.07 -0.72
CA TYR A 154 4.30 -10.02 -1.55
C TYR A 154 5.71 -9.49 -1.83
N GLU A 155 6.67 -10.39 -1.77
CA GLU A 155 8.02 -10.15 -2.25
C GLU A 155 8.23 -11.02 -3.49
N LEU A 156 8.47 -10.37 -4.64
CA LEU A 156 8.38 -11.01 -5.96
C LEU A 156 9.56 -10.58 -6.84
N ASP A 157 9.89 -11.37 -7.85
CA ASP A 157 10.96 -11.04 -8.79
C ASP A 157 10.57 -9.90 -9.74
N PHE A 158 11.53 -9.08 -10.17
CA PHE A 158 11.28 -7.96 -11.10
C PHE A 158 10.61 -8.37 -12.42
N ASP A 159 10.71 -9.63 -12.83
CA ASP A 159 10.17 -10.11 -14.10
C ASP A 159 8.63 -10.11 -14.12
N ILE A 160 7.98 -10.02 -12.96
CA ILE A 160 6.52 -9.85 -12.90
C ILE A 160 6.07 -8.45 -13.34
N LEU A 161 6.98 -7.47 -13.43
CA LEU A 161 6.68 -6.08 -13.78
C LEU A 161 6.38 -5.92 -15.28
N THR A 162 5.31 -6.58 -15.71
CA THR A 162 4.85 -6.60 -17.10
C THR A 162 3.76 -5.57 -17.33
N GLU A 163 3.51 -5.28 -18.60
CA GLU A 163 2.40 -4.41 -18.98
C GLU A 163 1.04 -5.01 -18.59
N GLU A 164 0.91 -6.33 -18.66
CA GLU A 164 -0.29 -7.04 -18.21
C GLU A 164 -0.56 -6.81 -16.72
N LEU A 165 0.47 -6.89 -15.88
CA LEU A 165 0.33 -6.60 -14.45
C LEU A 165 -0.12 -5.13 -14.24
N ALA A 166 0.46 -4.18 -14.98
CA ALA A 166 0.06 -2.79 -14.90
C ALA A 166 -1.42 -2.59 -15.25
N TYR A 167 -1.92 -3.25 -16.31
CA TYR A 167 -3.35 -3.25 -16.64
C TYR A 167 -4.21 -3.85 -15.53
N ARG A 168 -3.81 -5.00 -14.98
CA ARG A 168 -4.54 -5.65 -13.87
C ARG A 168 -4.63 -4.75 -12.63
N ILE A 169 -3.55 -4.05 -12.28
CA ILE A 169 -3.52 -3.12 -11.15
C ILE A 169 -4.47 -1.94 -11.39
N ILE A 170 -4.44 -1.36 -12.58
CA ILE A 170 -5.29 -0.22 -12.92
C ILE A 170 -6.76 -0.63 -12.93
N ASN A 171 -7.08 -1.79 -13.52
CA ASN A 171 -8.42 -2.35 -13.46
C ASN A 171 -8.86 -2.59 -12.01
N TRP A 172 -8.00 -3.15 -11.16
CA TRP A 172 -8.33 -3.34 -9.75
C TRP A 172 -8.50 -2.02 -8.98
N LEU A 173 -7.71 -0.99 -9.29
CA LEU A 173 -7.87 0.34 -8.69
C LEU A 173 -9.16 1.02 -9.15
N ALA A 174 -9.53 0.88 -10.41
CA ALA A 174 -10.69 1.52 -11.01
C ALA A 174 -12.00 0.74 -10.75
N PHE A 175 -12.03 -0.53 -11.09
CA PHE A 175 -13.22 -1.36 -11.16
C PHE A 175 -13.11 -2.52 -10.17
N LYS A 176 -14.20 -2.91 -9.49
CA LYS A 176 -14.17 -4.10 -8.63
C LYS A 176 -14.20 -5.41 -9.44
N GLU A 177 -14.53 -5.34 -10.73
CA GLU A 177 -14.64 -6.53 -11.59
C GLU A 177 -13.27 -7.19 -11.80
N GLY A 178 -12.96 -8.12 -10.89
CA GLY A 178 -11.71 -8.84 -10.81
C GLY A 178 -11.60 -9.71 -9.56
N GLU A 179 -12.72 -10.11 -8.93
CA GLU A 179 -12.75 -11.14 -7.87
C GLU A 179 -12.40 -12.55 -8.41
N ALA A 180 -11.77 -12.67 -9.58
CA ALA A 180 -10.83 -13.76 -9.80
C ALA A 180 -9.57 -13.37 -9.03
N GLU A 181 -9.58 -13.67 -7.73
CA GLU A 181 -8.39 -14.03 -6.95
C GLU A 181 -7.11 -13.37 -7.49
N PHE A 182 -6.64 -12.29 -6.86
CA PHE A 182 -5.31 -11.72 -7.11
C PHE A 182 -4.25 -12.72 -6.57
N THR A 183 -4.38 -14.00 -6.94
CA THR A 183 -3.37 -15.03 -6.79
C THR A 183 -2.32 -14.72 -7.84
N LEU A 184 -1.28 -14.04 -7.40
CA LEU A 184 0.04 -14.11 -8.02
C LEU A 184 0.51 -15.56 -7.92
N LYS A 185 -0.08 -16.46 -8.72
CA LYS A 185 0.38 -17.83 -8.86
C LYS A 185 1.72 -17.76 -9.57
N GLN A 186 2.76 -18.11 -8.83
CA GLN A 186 4.05 -18.47 -9.40
C GLN A 186 3.82 -19.67 -10.32
N SER A 187 3.96 -19.48 -11.62
CA SER A 187 4.13 -20.54 -12.61
C SER A 187 5.61 -20.72 -12.90
#